data_AF-A0A4R7DTP2-F1
#
_entry.id   AF-A0A4R7DTP2-F1
#
_cell.length_a   1.000
_cell.length_b   1.000
_cell.length_c   1.000
_cell.angle_alpha   90.00
_cell.angle_beta   90.00
_cell.angle_gamma   90.00
#
_symmetry.space_group_name_H-M   'P 1'
#
loop_
_entity.id
_entity.type
_entity.pdbx_description
1 polymer ?
#
loop_
_entity_poly.entity_id
_entity_poly.type
_entity_poly.pdbx_seq_one_letter_code
_entity_poly.pdbx_strand_id
1 'polypeptide(L)' 'MERVFRSLKSEWVPATGYRSAIEAKRDVSYFLMNYYNWERPHQFNDGLPPAKTEKLAKKVSGFC' A
#
# COMPACT_ATOMS: atom_id res chain seq x y z
N MET A 1 9.33 0.69 -6.61
CA MET A 1 9.01 1.81 -5.68
C MET A 1 8.19 2.92 -6.32
N GLU A 2 8.38 3.28 -7.59
CA GLU A 2 7.64 4.39 -8.23
C GLU A 2 6.11 4.28 -8.12
N ARG A 3 5.55 3.08 -8.24
CA ARG A 3 4.09 2.87 -8.14
C ARG A 3 3.53 3.29 -6.79
N VAL A 4 4.24 2.98 -5.69
CA VAL A 4 3.82 3.30 -4.32
C VAL A 4 3.73 4.82 -4.16
N PHE A 5 4.83 5.52 -4.48
CA PHE A 5 4.92 6.97 -4.31
C PHE A 5 4.00 7.75 -5.23
N ARG A 6 3.81 7.26 -6.48
CA ARG A 6 2.84 7.87 -7.40
C ARG A 6 1.45 7.84 -6.80
N SER A 7 0.98 6.66 -6.36
CA SER A 7 -0.36 6.53 -5.78
C SER A 7 -0.52 7.26 -4.46
N LEU A 8 0.51 7.29 -3.61
CA LEU A 8 0.46 8.07 -2.38
C LEU A 8 0.19 9.54 -2.69
N LYS A 9 0.91 10.12 -3.66
CA LYS A 9 0.76 11.54 -4.02
C LYS A 9 -0.55 11.86 -4.75
N SER A 10 -1.02 10.99 -5.64
CA SER A 10 -2.17 11.28 -6.50
C SER A 10 -3.52 10.85 -5.94
N GLU A 11 -3.54 9.83 -5.08
CA GLU A 11 -4.79 9.20 -4.61
C GLU A 11 -5.03 9.36 -3.11
N TRP A 12 -3.98 9.53 -2.30
CA TRP A 12 -4.11 9.50 -0.84
C TRP A 12 -3.83 10.84 -0.16
N VAL A 13 -2.71 11.48 -0.51
CA VAL A 13 -2.32 12.76 0.10
C VAL A 13 -3.37 13.83 -0.22
N PRO A 14 -3.92 14.54 0.80
CA PRO A 14 -4.87 15.60 0.57
C PRO A 14 -4.28 16.72 -0.30
N ALA A 15 -5.05 17.24 -1.24
CA ALA A 15 -4.62 18.36 -2.10
C ALA A 15 -4.31 19.64 -1.28
N THR A 16 -4.99 19.81 -0.15
CA THR A 16 -4.75 20.90 0.81
C THR A 16 -3.51 20.68 1.69
N GLY A 17 -2.88 19.50 1.61
CA GLY A 17 -1.83 19.07 2.51
C GLY A 17 -2.31 18.70 3.91
N TYR A 18 -1.35 18.40 4.79
CA TYR A 18 -1.57 18.06 6.20
C TYR A 18 -1.36 19.27 7.10
N ARG A 19 -2.09 19.34 8.23
CA ARG A 19 -1.98 20.44 9.19
C ARG A 19 -0.77 20.29 10.11
N SER A 20 -0.26 19.07 10.27
CA SER A 20 0.93 18.77 11.08
C SER A 20 1.70 17.56 10.57
N ALA A 21 2.98 17.48 10.94
CA ALA A 21 3.79 16.30 10.68
C ALA A 21 3.26 15.04 11.38
N ILE A 22 2.59 15.19 12.53
CA ILE A 22 2.00 14.06 13.27
C ILE A 22 0.84 13.46 12.50
N GLU A 23 -0.03 14.30 11.95
CA GLU A 23 -1.14 13.90 11.09
C GLU A 23 -0.61 13.22 9.83
N ALA A 24 0.33 13.87 9.13
CA ALA A 24 0.96 13.31 7.94
C ALA A 24 1.58 11.93 8.20
N LYS A 25 2.31 11.78 9.32
CA LYS A 25 2.92 10.51 9.68
C LYS A 25 1.88 9.42 9.91
N ARG A 26 0.82 9.72 10.67
CA ARG A 26 -0.27 8.74 10.94
C ARG A 26 -0.95 8.30 9.66
N ASP A 27 -1.31 9.25 8.81
CA ASP A 27 -2.05 8.99 7.58
C ASP A 27 -1.21 8.22 6.55
N VAL A 28 0.05 8.63 6.34
CA VAL A 28 0.98 7.91 5.44
C VAL A 28 1.31 6.51 5.98
N SER A 29 1.48 6.36 7.30
CA SER A 29 1.65 5.04 7.92
C SER A 29 0.42 4.15 7.69
N TYR A 30 -0.79 4.70 7.85
CA TYR A 30 -2.02 3.96 7.59
C TYR A 30 -2.13 3.54 6.12
N PHE A 31 -1.84 4.46 5.19
CA PHE A 31 -1.80 4.17 3.76
C PHE A 31 -0.89 2.98 3.45
N LEU A 32 0.34 2.96 3.97
CA LEU A 32 1.29 1.89 3.68
C LEU A 32 0.91 0.58 4.37
N MET A 33 0.66 0.62 5.68
CA MET A 33 0.53 -0.58 6.49
C MET A 33 -0.81 -1.29 6.31
N ASN A 34 -1.87 -0.56 5.98
CA ASN A 34 -3.21 -1.12 5.80
C ASN A 34 -3.59 -1.09 4.33
N TYR A 35 -3.88 0.10 3.79
CA TYR A 35 -4.51 0.22 2.49
C TYR A 35 -3.66 -0.36 1.35
N TYR A 36 -2.44 0.14 1.13
CA TYR A 36 -1.59 -0.27 0.02
C TYR A 36 -1.22 -1.75 0.09
N ASN A 37 -0.87 -2.27 1.26
CA ASN A 37 -0.39 -3.64 1.40
C ASN A 37 -1.51 -4.69 1.43
N TRP A 38 -2.69 -4.36 1.96
CA TRP A 38 -3.75 -5.35 2.24
C TRP A 38 -5.06 -5.15 1.51
N GLU A 39 -5.32 -3.96 0.97
CA GLU A 39 -6.62 -3.63 0.38
C GLU A 39 -6.52 -3.20 -1.08
N ARG A 40 -5.45 -2.50 -1.44
CA ARG A 40 -5.29 -1.95 -2.79
C ARG A 40 -5.25 -3.07 -3.82
N PRO A 41 -6.09 -3.03 -4.86
CA PRO A 41 -6.03 -4.00 -5.93
C PRO A 41 -4.88 -3.69 -6.90
N HIS A 42 -4.09 -4.71 -7.23
CA HIS A 42 -2.99 -4.59 -8.19
C HIS A 42 -3.28 -5.43 -9.43
N GLN A 43 -3.42 -4.81 -10.60
CA GLN A 43 -3.68 -5.50 -11.87
C GLN A 43 -2.62 -6.58 -12.19
N PHE A 44 -1.36 -6.33 -11.85
CA PHE A 44 -0.28 -7.31 -12.05
C PHE A 44 -0.39 -8.55 -11.15
N ASN A 45 -1.14 -8.44 -10.06
CA ASN A 45 -1.36 -9.50 -9.08
C ASN A 45 -2.78 -10.07 -9.19
N ASP A 46 -3.40 -10.03 -10.38
CA ASP A 46 -4.80 -10.45 -10.59
C ASP A 46 -5.80 -9.70 -9.69
N GLY A 47 -5.52 -8.43 -9.41
CA GLY A 47 -6.32 -7.61 -8.51
C GLY A 47 -6.04 -7.87 -7.03
N LEU A 48 -5.09 -8.73 -6.68
CA LEU A 48 -4.75 -9.01 -5.28
C LEU A 48 -3.80 -7.94 -4.69
N PRO A 49 -3.97 -7.61 -3.41
CA PRO A 49 -3.03 -6.79 -2.66
C PRO A 49 -1.67 -7.47 -2.49
N PRO A 50 -0.57 -6.70 -2.35
CA PRO A 50 0.79 -7.22 -2.28
C PRO A 50 0.98 -8.29 -1.20
N ALA A 51 0.46 -8.07 0.01
CA ALA A 51 0.63 -9.01 1.12
C ALA A 51 -0.06 -10.37 0.84
N LYS A 52 -1.19 -10.36 0.12
CA LYS A 52 -1.87 -11.61 -0.26
C LYS A 52 -1.07 -12.35 -1.33
N THR A 53 -0.55 -11.64 -2.33
CA THR A 53 0.29 -12.21 -3.38
C THR A 53 1.57 -12.81 -2.82
N GLU A 54 2.26 -12.12 -1.90
CA GLU A 54 3.45 -12.66 -1.23
C GLU A 54 3.14 -13.91 -0.40
N LYS A 55 2.01 -13.93 0.31
CA LYS A 55 1.58 -15.10 1.10
C LYS A 55 1.28 -16.30 0.21
N LEU A 56 0.65 -16.08 -0.94
CA LEU A 56 0.42 -17.12 -1.94
C LEU A 56 1.74 -17.62 -2.52
N ALA A 57 2.65 -16.71 -2.88
CA ALA A 57 3.97 -17.05 -3.41
C ALA A 57 4.77 -17.91 -2.40
N LYS A 58 4.76 -17.55 -1.11
CA LYS A 58 5.40 -18.34 -0.03
C LYS A 58 4.81 -19.74 0.11
N LYS A 59 3.48 -19.86 0.01
CA LYS A 59 2.80 -21.17 0.05
C LYS A 59 3.20 -22.04 -1.14
N VAL A 60 3.38 -21.46 -2.32
CA VAL A 60 3.80 -22.18 -3.54
C VAL A 60 5.28 -22.56 -3.48
N SER A 61 6.13 -21.75 -2.86
CA SER A 61 7.57 -22.04 -2.72
C SER A 61 7.92 -23.01 -1.58
N GLY A 62 6.93 -23.49 -0.82
CA GLY A 62 7.14 -24.52 0.23
C GLY A 62 7.83 -24.02 1.50
N PHE A 63 8.03 -22.71 1.65
CA PHE A 63 8.52 -22.12 2.89
C PHE A 63 7.33 -21.83 3.82
N CYS A 64 7.04 -22.78 4.70
CA CYS A 64 6.13 -22.62 5.84
C CYS A 64 6.89 -22.19 7.09
#